data_AF-L8DMV2-F1
#
_entry.id   AF-L8DMV2-F1
#
_cell.length_a   1.000
_cell.length_b   1.000
_cell.length_c   1.000
_cell.angle_alpha   90.00
_cell.angle_beta   90.00
_cell.angle_gamma   90.00
#
_symmetry.space_group_name_H-M   'P 1'
#
loop_
_entity.id
_entity.type
_entity.pdbx_description
1 polymer ?
#
loop_
_entity_poly.entity_id
_entity_poly.type
_entity_poly.pdbx_seq_one_letter_code
_entity_poly.pdbx_strand_id
1 'polypeptide(L)'
;MGETQRDLTAVTSEYGDERPERGLGVSIRRGGIEVEYIDVTGIEEHAPMHWTPDMAQVLLDRRGYAVTGRWVDISAPFAEDPIWELPIAKTVDR
;
A
#
# COMPACT_ATOMS: atom_id res chain seq x y z
N MET A 1 -11.25 -27.51 4.35
CA MET A 1 -12.08 -26.30 4.22
C MET A 1 -11.20 -25.16 4.66
N GLY A 2 -10.73 -24.23 3.85
CA GLY A 2 -11.19 -23.72 2.57
C GLY A 2 -10.95 -22.21 2.60
N GLU A 3 -9.79 -21.79 3.09
CA GLU A 3 -9.42 -20.39 3.15
C GLU A 3 -8.41 -20.20 2.05
N THR A 4 -8.94 -19.95 0.85
CA THR A 4 -8.21 -19.42 -0.28
C THR A 4 -7.21 -18.42 0.26
N GLN A 5 -5.91 -18.62 0.00
CA GLN A 5 -4.91 -17.58 0.14
C GLN A 5 -5.45 -16.39 -0.64
N ARG A 6 -6.08 -15.45 0.06
CA ARG A 6 -6.80 -14.34 -0.58
C ARG A 6 -5.73 -13.54 -1.28
N ASP A 7 -5.79 -13.46 -2.61
CA ASP A 7 -4.92 -12.60 -3.42
C ASP A 7 -5.10 -11.16 -2.99
N LEU A 8 -4.33 -10.77 -1.99
CA LEU A 8 -4.27 -9.42 -1.47
C LEU A 8 -3.09 -8.74 -2.17
N THR A 9 -3.32 -7.54 -2.66
CA THR A 9 -2.30 -6.71 -3.29
C THR A 9 -2.21 -5.42 -2.53
N ALA A 10 -1.01 -5.04 -2.10
CA ALA A 10 -0.74 -3.70 -1.59
C ALA A 10 -0.39 -2.78 -2.76
N VAL A 11 -0.97 -1.59 -2.79
CA VAL A 11 -0.68 -0.55 -3.76
C VAL A 11 -0.27 0.70 -2.99
N THR A 12 0.89 1.26 -3.30
CA THR A 12 1.28 2.57 -2.80
C THR A 12 0.40 3.63 -3.45
N SER A 13 -0.33 4.41 -2.66
CA SER A 13 -1.14 5.50 -3.17
C SER A 13 -0.68 6.79 -2.49
N GLU A 14 -0.25 7.77 -3.28
CA GLU A 14 -0.28 9.15 -2.81
C GLU A 14 -1.76 9.59 -2.81
N TYR A 15 -2.28 10.06 -1.66
CA TYR A 15 -3.61 10.66 -1.66
C TYR A 15 -3.60 11.90 -2.54
N GLY A 16 -4.27 11.81 -3.68
CA GLY A 16 -4.47 12.94 -4.56
C GLY A 16 -5.55 12.64 -5.59
N ASP A 17 -6.82 12.70 -5.18
CA ASP A 17 -7.86 13.24 -6.08
C ASP A 17 -9.13 13.70 -5.31
N GLU A 18 -9.51 13.07 -4.18
CA GLU A 18 -10.89 13.29 -3.65
C GLU A 18 -11.06 13.52 -2.13
N ARG A 19 -10.01 13.48 -1.30
CA ARG A 19 -10.14 13.83 0.15
C ARG A 19 -9.34 15.07 0.53
N PRO A 20 -9.86 15.88 1.47
CA PRO A 20 -9.23 17.14 1.89
C PRO A 20 -7.90 16.95 2.64
N GLU A 21 -7.56 15.73 3.04
CA GLU A 21 -6.36 15.39 3.81
C GLU A 21 -5.32 14.77 2.86
N ARG A 22 -4.26 15.51 2.51
CA ARG A 22 -3.16 15.01 1.67
C ARG A 22 -2.30 14.04 2.48
N GLY A 23 -2.59 12.74 2.45
CA GLY A 23 -1.89 11.73 3.25
C GLY A 23 -1.32 10.56 2.45
N LEU A 24 -0.02 10.29 2.56
CA LEU A 24 0.60 9.10 1.96
C LEU A 24 0.07 7.80 2.62
N GLY A 25 0.00 6.70 1.87
CA GLY A 25 -0.33 5.40 2.45
C GLY A 25 -0.43 4.24 1.46
N VAL A 26 -0.98 3.14 1.96
CA VAL A 26 -1.04 1.86 1.24
C VAL A 26 -2.48 1.37 1.16
N SER A 27 -2.98 1.23 -0.07
CA SER A 27 -4.27 0.60 -0.35
C SER A 27 -4.11 -0.91 -0.44
N ILE A 28 -4.86 -1.66 0.37
CA ILE A 28 -4.97 -3.11 0.27
C ILE A 28 -6.14 -3.46 -0.62
N ARG A 29 -5.88 -4.19 -1.69
CA ARG A 29 -6.89 -4.63 -2.65
C ARG A 29 -7.06 -6.14 -2.61
N ARG A 30 -8.29 -6.61 -2.81
CA ARG A 30 -8.61 -8.03 -3.04
C ARG A 30 -9.31 -8.15 -4.38
N GLY A 31 -8.68 -8.83 -5.34
CA GLY A 31 -9.24 -8.98 -6.69
C GLY A 31 -9.51 -7.63 -7.38
N GLY A 32 -8.64 -6.63 -7.14
CA GLY A 32 -8.75 -5.29 -7.72
C GLY A 32 -9.65 -4.30 -6.96
N ILE A 33 -10.40 -4.75 -5.95
CA ILE A 33 -11.26 -3.89 -5.12
C ILE A 33 -10.51 -3.50 -3.85
N GLU A 34 -10.46 -2.22 -3.50
CA GLU A 34 -9.92 -1.77 -2.21
C GLU A 34 -10.76 -2.31 -1.06
N VAL A 35 -10.10 -2.99 -0.11
CA VAL A 35 -10.73 -3.57 1.08
C VAL A 35 -10.24 -2.94 2.38
N GLU A 36 -9.06 -2.34 2.37
CA GLU A 36 -8.49 -1.65 3.52
C GLU A 36 -7.50 -0.58 3.05
N TYR A 37 -7.36 0.49 3.82
CA TYR A 37 -6.36 1.52 3.58
C TYR A 37 -5.55 1.74 4.85
N ILE A 38 -4.22 1.79 4.71
CA ILE A 38 -3.28 2.05 5.79
C ILE A 38 -2.67 3.41 5.54
N ASP A 39 -3.09 4.39 6.33
CA ASP A 39 -2.53 5.74 6.31
C ASP A 39 -1.15 5.78 7.00
N VAL A 40 -0.28 6.66 6.50
CA VAL A 40 0.98 6.95 7.18
C VAL A 40 0.71 7.97 8.28
N THR A 41 0.40 7.49 9.47
CA THR A 41 0.39 8.36 10.66
C THR A 41 1.82 8.86 10.97
N GLY A 42 1.99 10.17 11.03
CA GLY A 42 3.21 10.79 11.57
C GLY A 42 4.30 11.18 10.56
N ILE A 43 4.04 11.14 9.26
CA ILE A 43 4.81 11.96 8.31
C ILE A 43 4.26 13.38 8.42
N GLU A 44 5.11 14.35 8.78
CA GLU A 44 4.72 15.75 8.81
C GLU A 44 4.17 16.15 7.43
N GLU A 45 2.97 16.74 7.42
CA GLU A 45 2.17 17.20 6.26
C GLU A 45 2.95 18.07 5.25
N HIS A 46 4.16 18.51 5.60
CA HIS A 46 5.02 19.41 4.85
C HIS A 46 6.31 18.80 4.30
N ALA A 47 6.62 17.53 4.58
CA ALA A 47 7.79 16.89 3.97
C ALA A 47 7.36 16.21 2.67
N PRO A 48 7.86 16.63 1.49
CA PRO A 48 7.83 15.80 0.30
C PRO A 48 8.78 14.62 0.54
N MET A 49 8.37 13.69 1.39
CA MET A 49 9.08 12.43 1.53
C MET A 49 8.78 11.67 0.25
N HIS A 50 9.83 11.41 -0.52
CA HIS A 50 9.80 10.45 -1.62
C HIS A 50 9.18 9.17 -1.07
N TRP A 51 7.92 8.94 -1.38
CA TRP A 51 7.22 7.74 -0.98
C TRP A 51 7.96 6.57 -1.62
N THR A 52 8.37 5.60 -0.80
CA THR A 52 9.17 4.47 -1.30
C THR A 52 8.52 3.14 -0.98
N PRO A 53 8.80 2.11 -1.80
CA PRO A 53 8.38 0.74 -1.53
C PRO A 53 8.81 0.21 -0.15
N ASP A 54 9.95 0.69 0.38
CA ASP A 54 10.47 0.33 1.70
C ASP A 54 9.57 0.85 2.83
N MET A 55 9.14 2.12 2.76
CA MET A 55 8.21 2.70 3.73
C MET A 55 6.87 1.98 3.76
N ALA A 56 6.34 1.63 2.58
CA ALA A 56 5.11 0.87 2.47
C ALA A 56 5.25 -0.54 3.06
N GLN A 57 6.41 -1.20 2.90
CA GLN A 57 6.67 -2.50 3.53
C GLN A 57 6.68 -2.41 5.07
N VAL A 58 7.28 -1.37 5.65
CA VAL A 58 7.27 -1.15 7.11
C VAL A 58 5.85 -0.97 7.65
N LEU A 59 4.97 -0.29 6.91
CA LEU A 59 3.58 -0.11 7.33
C LEU A 59 2.76 -1.39 7.25
N LEU A 60 2.99 -2.18 6.19
CA LEU A 60 2.38 -3.50 6.03
C LEU A 60 2.76 -4.43 7.20
N ASP A 61 4.04 -4.49 7.54
CA ASP A 61 4.54 -5.29 8.66
C ASP A 61 3.88 -4.89 9.99
N ARG A 62 3.83 -3.58 10.29
CA ARG A 62 3.15 -3.04 11.49
C ARG A 62 1.66 -3.38 11.57
N ARG A 63 1.00 -3.58 10.43
CA ARG A 63 -0.42 -3.93 10.34
C ARG A 63 -0.67 -5.45 10.24
N GLY A 64 0.39 -6.26 10.31
CA GLY A 64 0.27 -7.71 10.23
C GLY A 64 0.06 -8.20 8.79
N TYR A 65 0.76 -7.59 7.84
CA TYR A 65 0.84 -8.06 6.46
C TYR A 65 2.28 -8.42 6.11
N ALA A 66 2.47 -9.61 5.56
CA ALA A 66 3.73 -10.06 5.00
C ALA A 66 3.72 -9.84 3.49
N VAL A 67 4.84 -9.30 2.99
CA VAL A 67 5.14 -9.22 1.56
C VAL A 67 5.45 -10.63 1.05
N THR A 68 4.74 -11.10 0.03
CA THR A 68 4.94 -12.43 -0.57
C THR A 68 5.61 -12.40 -1.94
N GLY A 69 5.87 -11.20 -2.47
CA GLY A 69 6.48 -11.01 -3.78
C GLY A 69 7.40 -9.80 -3.83
N ARG A 70 7.46 -9.18 -5.02
CA ARG A 70 8.29 -8.00 -5.28
C ARG A 70 7.39 -6.84 -5.68
N TRP A 71 7.85 -5.64 -5.35
CA TRP A 71 7.24 -4.41 -5.85
C TRP A 71 7.40 -4.33 -7.37
N VAL A 72 6.29 -4.02 -8.03
CA VAL A 72 6.19 -3.77 -9.47
C VAL A 72 5.70 -2.34 -9.63
N ASP A 73 6.44 -1.54 -10.40
CA ASP A 73 5.98 -0.22 -10.81
C ASP A 73 4.83 -0.36 -11.82
N ILE A 74 3.69 0.19 -11.44
CA ILE A 74 2.46 0.25 -12.24
C ILE A 74 2.06 1.69 -12.54
N SER A 75 2.97 2.64 -12.31
CA SER A 75 2.75 4.03 -12.68
C SER A 75 2.47 4.16 -14.18
N ALA A 76 1.60 5.12 -14.51
CA ALA A 76 1.44 5.51 -15.89
C ALA A 76 2.79 6.04 -16.42
N PRO A 77 3.12 5.81 -17.70
CA PRO A 77 4.26 6.49 -18.29
C PRO A 77 4.08 8.00 -18.08
N PHE A 78 5.11 8.66 -17.53
CA PHE A 78 5.14 10.08 -17.16
C PHE A 78 4.39 10.48 -15.88
N ALA A 79 4.00 9.56 -15.00
CA ALA A 79 3.55 9.92 -13.67
C ALA A 79 4.69 10.61 -12.88
N GLU A 80 4.39 11.76 -12.28
CA GLU A 80 5.32 12.47 -11.40
C GLU A 80 5.58 11.66 -10.11
N ASP A 81 4.57 10.88 -9.70
CA ASP A 81 4.60 10.03 -8.52
C ASP A 81 4.49 8.55 -8.92
N PRO A 82 5.59 7.78 -8.80
CA PRO A 82 5.55 6.36 -9.10
C PRO A 82 4.62 5.60 -8.15
N ILE A 83 3.82 4.69 -8.72
CA ILE A 83 2.85 3.85 -8.05
C ILE A 83 3.40 2.43 -8.16
N TRP A 84 3.66 1.80 -7.02
CA TRP A 84 4.07 0.41 -6.94
C TRP A 84 2.96 -0.48 -6.39
N GLU A 85 2.89 -1.70 -6.89
CA GLU A 85 2.06 -2.76 -6.34
C GLU A 85 2.89 -3.98 -5.94
N LEU A 86 2.41 -4.76 -4.97
CA LEU A 86 3.00 -6.05 -4.62
C LEU A 86 1.96 -7.01 -4.01
N PRO A 87 2.14 -8.33 -4.14
CA PRO A 87 1.27 -9.31 -3.49
C PRO A 87 1.63 -9.49 -2.00
N ILE A 88 0.62 -9.37 -1.13
CA ILE A 88 0.76 -9.54 0.32
C ILE A 88 -0.07 -10.73 0.82
N ALA A 89 0.26 -11.19 2.02
CA ALA A 89 -0.57 -12.10 2.80
C ALA A 89 -0.80 -11.52 4.19
N LYS A 90 -2.00 -11.70 4.74
CA LYS A 90 -2.28 -11.31 6.12
C LYS A 90 -1.58 -12.30 7.05
N THR A 91 -0.66 -11.82 7.89
CA THR A 91 -0.02 -12.61 8.95
C THR A 91 -0.97 -12.67 10.14
N VAL A 92 -2.07 -13.41 10.02
CA VAL A 92 -2.89 -13.74 11.18
C VAL A 92 -2.40 -15.08 11.72
N ASP A 93 -1.66 -15.03 12.81
CA ASP A 93 -1.65 -16.13 13.78
C ASP A 93 -1.51 -15.50 15.18
N ARG A 94 -2.66 -15.12 15.77
CA ARG A 94 -2.95 -15.30 17.20
C ARG A 94 -4.39 -14.96 17.55
#